data_AF-A0A9P5XQR0-F1
#
_entry.id   AF-A0A9P5XQR0-F1
#
_cell.length_a   1.000
_cell.length_b   1.000
_cell.length_c   1.000
_cell.angle_alpha   90.00
_cell.angle_beta   90.00
_cell.angle_gamma   90.00
#
_symmetry.space_group_name_H-M   'P 1'
#
loop_
_entity.id
_entity.type
_entity.pdbx_description
1 polymer ?
#
loop_
_entity_poly.entity_id
_entity_poly.type
_entity_poly.pdbx_seq_one_letter_code
_entity_poly.pdbx_strand_id
1 'polypeptide(L)'
;MSSNASSPNPTDFDDGPSGTPTPAGRKGQAIAVEESISRFDFGGYEDEDDSKEAVAMSKTKPSNELKLITKVHRPSSNHIKTKVSTLTSTLLATPRGTRRPRVIFSNNDLPSGIILRWTKVFVPLWMQYLGSVSRPWDLSVHLQAAQNYWDEIFPTCEQLLALKGDPIFAVLKQRTYEWRSNFMTAAVAAVQAFWDSDDTYSDPTERAAYVEWAFPEDPNQPIPGIWASVDDDFEESKEYVYKGAFQATTIISTFAQHLLLLHSVQDSMLTGVQAEGALALSATAVEHAFRRWESGHNAGKGNFSAALAEKTDLYAEDITTKLTPKSWTKLMAAAEKTLERPGQVTSAIGKHRRSARATIVDADSD
;
A
#
# COMPACT_ATOMS: atom_id res chain seq x y z
N MET A 1 15.65 66.65 -51.84
CA MET A 1 15.04 65.97 -50.68
C MET A 1 15.06 64.49 -51.03
N SER A 2 16.22 63.83 -50.87
CA SER A 2 16.63 63.10 -49.65
C SER A 2 15.96 61.71 -49.60
N SER A 3 16.61 60.55 -49.59
CA SER A 3 18.04 60.21 -49.44
C SER A 3 18.31 58.79 -49.95
N ASN A 4 19.55 58.57 -50.39
CA ASN A 4 20.17 57.32 -50.86
C ASN A 4 20.69 56.42 -49.70
N ALA A 5 21.20 55.24 -50.11
CA ALA A 5 22.17 54.33 -49.46
C ALA A 5 21.55 53.16 -48.66
N SER A 6 22.03 51.90 -48.70
CA SER A 6 23.38 51.38 -48.98
C SER A 6 23.34 49.95 -49.56
N SER A 7 24.43 49.63 -50.26
CA SER A 7 24.81 48.37 -50.91
C SER A 7 25.66 47.44 -49.99
N PRO A 8 26.14 46.26 -50.44
CA PRO A 8 26.34 45.03 -49.67
C PRO A 8 27.81 44.65 -49.35
N ASN A 9 27.97 43.45 -48.77
CA ASN A 9 29.11 42.49 -48.71
C ASN A 9 29.60 42.11 -47.29
N PRO A 10 29.95 40.83 -47.13
CA PRO A 10 31.22 40.48 -46.51
C PRO A 10 32.05 39.54 -47.39
N THR A 11 33.27 39.98 -47.68
CA THR A 11 34.40 39.20 -48.22
C THR A 11 35.22 38.57 -47.10
N ASP A 12 35.70 37.36 -47.36
CA ASP A 12 37.02 36.80 -47.07
C ASP A 12 37.76 37.20 -45.78
N PHE A 13 38.06 36.18 -44.96
CA PHE A 13 39.37 36.06 -44.32
C PHE A 13 39.84 34.60 -44.40
N ASP A 14 40.88 34.43 -45.19
CA ASP A 14 41.77 33.28 -45.33
C ASP A 14 42.88 33.41 -44.26
N ASP A 15 43.24 32.31 -43.60
CA ASP A 15 44.54 32.09 -42.92
C ASP A 15 44.56 30.66 -42.31
N GLY A 16 45.20 29.72 -43.01
CA GLY A 16 45.78 28.52 -42.38
C GLY A 16 47.17 28.82 -41.78
N PRO A 17 48.05 27.83 -41.56
CA PRO A 17 47.85 26.43 -41.17
C PRO A 17 48.64 26.09 -39.87
N SER A 18 48.29 25.05 -39.11
CA SER A 18 49.24 24.50 -38.12
C SER A 18 48.92 23.09 -37.62
N GLY A 19 49.81 22.15 -37.95
CA GLY A 19 50.43 21.24 -36.98
C GLY A 19 49.61 20.13 -36.31
N THR A 20 49.68 18.93 -36.87
CA THR A 20 49.66 17.66 -36.11
C THR A 20 50.86 17.61 -35.13
N PRO A 21 50.76 17.01 -33.92
CA PRO A 21 50.93 15.56 -33.83
C PRO A 21 50.11 14.84 -32.73
N THR A 22 49.82 13.57 -33.03
CA THR A 22 49.44 12.48 -32.14
C THR A 22 50.39 12.34 -30.93
N PRO A 23 49.87 11.96 -29.76
CA PRO A 23 50.58 11.04 -28.90
C PRO A 23 49.77 9.77 -28.62
N ALA A 24 50.42 8.65 -28.91
CA ALA A 24 50.05 7.33 -28.46
C ALA A 24 50.22 7.21 -26.93
N GLY A 25 49.34 6.42 -26.32
CA GLY A 25 49.68 5.62 -25.15
C GLY A 25 49.18 6.12 -23.80
N ARG A 26 48.10 5.50 -23.31
CA ARG A 26 48.13 4.88 -21.98
C ARG A 26 47.02 3.83 -21.85
N LYS A 27 47.44 2.56 -21.77
CA LYS A 27 46.67 1.49 -21.14
C LYS A 27 46.51 1.86 -19.67
N GLY A 28 45.31 2.31 -19.30
CA GLY A 28 44.88 2.46 -17.92
C GLY A 28 43.97 1.29 -17.57
N GLN A 29 44.39 0.51 -16.58
CA GLN A 29 43.61 -0.51 -15.91
C GLN A 29 42.22 0.02 -15.53
N ALA A 30 41.17 -0.70 -15.96
CA ALA A 30 39.86 -0.60 -15.35
C ALA A 30 39.96 -1.15 -13.92
N ILE A 31 39.90 -0.25 -12.95
CA ILE A 31 39.61 -0.55 -11.55
C ILE A 31 38.39 0.30 -11.20
N ALA A 32 37.50 -0.30 -10.41
CA ALA A 32 36.34 0.28 -9.76
C ALA A 32 35.06 0.22 -10.62
N VAL A 33 33.89 -0.20 -10.13
CA VAL A 33 33.42 -0.44 -8.75
C VAL A 33 32.40 -1.59 -8.85
N GLU A 34 32.62 -2.69 -8.13
CA GLU A 34 31.49 -3.57 -7.79
C GLU A 34 30.63 -2.80 -6.78
N GLU A 35 29.49 -2.29 -7.24
CA GLU A 35 28.39 -1.88 -6.35
C GLU A 35 27.84 -3.15 -5.70
N SER A 36 28.47 -3.51 -4.58
CA SER A 36 27.87 -4.37 -3.58
C SER A 36 26.73 -3.60 -2.93
N ILE A 37 25.56 -3.60 -3.59
CA ILE A 37 24.29 -3.28 -2.94
C ILE A 37 24.11 -4.34 -1.86
N SER A 38 24.54 -3.98 -0.65
CA SER A 38 24.30 -4.71 0.58
C SER A 38 22.80 -4.95 0.69
N ARG A 39 22.40 -6.17 0.30
CA ARG A 39 21.09 -6.79 0.57
C ARG A 39 20.85 -6.70 2.08
N PHE A 40 20.20 -5.61 2.51
CA PHE A 40 19.80 -5.42 3.89
C PHE A 40 18.76 -6.49 4.19
N ASP A 41 19.18 -7.43 5.02
CA ASP A 41 18.36 -8.50 5.57
C ASP A 41 17.26 -7.85 6.43
N PHE A 42 16.12 -7.57 5.79
CA PHE A 42 14.90 -7.17 6.47
C PHE A 42 14.42 -8.38 7.28
N GLY A 43 14.90 -8.47 8.51
CA GLY A 43 14.50 -9.49 9.47
C GLY A 43 12.98 -9.57 9.53
N GLY A 44 12.46 -10.72 9.07
CA GLY A 44 11.05 -11.03 9.00
C GLY A 44 10.33 -10.71 10.30
N TYR A 45 9.24 -9.97 10.18
CA TYR A 45 8.15 -10.04 11.14
C TYR A 45 7.33 -11.27 10.78
N GLU A 46 7.86 -12.45 11.10
CA GLU A 46 7.03 -13.62 11.32
C GLU A 46 6.27 -13.38 12.63
N ASP A 47 4.95 -13.41 12.50
CA ASP A 47 3.93 -13.72 13.50
C ASP A 47 4.13 -13.24 14.94
N GLU A 48 3.26 -12.31 15.36
CA GLU A 48 2.46 -12.48 16.59
C GLU A 48 1.35 -11.41 16.63
N ASP A 49 0.21 -11.80 16.08
CA ASP A 49 -1.10 -11.22 16.31
C ASP A 49 -1.56 -11.60 17.74
N ASP A 50 -1.33 -10.70 18.70
CA ASP A 50 -2.04 -10.72 19.98
C ASP A 50 -2.09 -9.31 20.58
N SER A 51 -2.87 -8.42 19.95
CA SER A 51 -3.39 -7.23 20.61
C SER A 51 -4.91 -7.22 20.55
N LYS A 52 -5.52 -7.97 21.48
CA LYS A 52 -6.93 -7.83 21.83
C LYS A 52 -7.11 -6.55 22.66
N GLU A 53 -7.38 -5.42 22.01
CA GLU A 53 -8.15 -4.35 22.63
C GLU A 53 -9.60 -4.44 22.17
N ALA A 54 -10.46 -4.94 23.06
CA ALA A 54 -11.88 -5.04 22.86
C ALA A 54 -12.53 -3.65 22.84
N VAL A 55 -12.96 -3.20 21.66
CA VAL A 55 -13.93 -2.09 21.54
C VAL A 55 -15.31 -2.65 21.89
N ALA A 56 -15.79 -2.34 23.09
CA ALA A 56 -17.13 -2.64 23.54
C ALA A 56 -18.17 -1.80 22.78
N MET A 57 -18.74 -2.35 21.70
CA MET A 57 -19.97 -1.83 21.13
C MET A 57 -21.17 -2.63 21.64
N SER A 58 -22.00 -1.92 22.42
CA SER A 58 -23.33 -2.25 22.92
C SER A 58 -24.16 -3.05 21.91
N LYS A 59 -24.41 -4.33 22.21
CA LYS A 59 -25.52 -5.11 21.65
C LYS A 59 -26.56 -5.32 22.74
N THR A 60 -27.61 -4.50 22.68
CA THR A 60 -28.91 -4.80 23.31
C THR A 60 -29.44 -6.12 22.76
N LYS A 61 -29.58 -7.13 23.63
CA LYS A 61 -30.35 -8.35 23.36
C LYS A 61 -31.67 -8.32 24.13
N PRO A 62 -32.76 -8.86 23.55
CA PRO A 62 -34.08 -8.78 24.14
C PRO A 62 -34.28 -9.82 25.26
N SER A 63 -35.08 -9.38 26.22
CA SER A 63 -35.67 -10.15 27.32
C SER A 63 -36.55 -11.28 26.78
N ASN A 64 -36.40 -12.49 27.34
CA ASN A 64 -37.55 -13.30 27.72
C ASN A 64 -37.18 -14.41 28.73
N GLU A 65 -37.85 -14.32 29.87
CA GLU A 65 -38.51 -15.36 30.66
C GLU A 65 -37.76 -16.54 31.34
N LEU A 66 -37.79 -16.45 32.67
CA LEU A 66 -37.99 -17.49 33.69
C LEU A 66 -37.81 -18.97 33.33
N LYS A 67 -36.93 -19.65 34.10
CA LYS A 67 -37.26 -20.92 34.78
C LYS A 67 -36.31 -21.26 35.93
N LEU A 68 -36.93 -21.26 37.12
CA LEU A 68 -36.83 -22.23 38.22
C LEU A 68 -35.47 -22.77 38.73
N ILE A 69 -35.20 -22.33 39.95
CA ILE A 69 -34.48 -22.92 41.09
C ILE A 69 -34.36 -24.46 41.07
N THR A 70 -33.14 -24.97 41.23
CA THR A 70 -32.85 -26.04 42.22
C THR A 70 -31.39 -26.04 42.67
N LYS A 71 -31.19 -25.87 43.98
CA LYS A 71 -29.92 -26.04 44.72
C LYS A 71 -29.57 -27.53 44.83
N VAL A 72 -28.32 -27.90 44.59
CA VAL A 72 -27.66 -29.02 45.31
C VAL A 72 -26.20 -28.64 45.60
N HIS A 73 -25.76 -29.00 46.80
CA HIS A 73 -24.54 -28.57 47.47
C HIS A 73 -23.60 -29.77 47.68
N ARG A 74 -22.27 -29.52 47.59
CA ARG A 74 -21.10 -30.28 48.14
C ARG A 74 -20.59 -31.54 47.42
N PRO A 75 -19.32 -31.97 47.68
CA PRO A 75 -18.12 -31.24 48.15
C PRO A 75 -16.79 -31.58 47.42
N SER A 76 -15.80 -30.73 47.74
CA SER A 76 -14.33 -30.81 47.62
C SER A 76 -13.68 -32.21 47.73
N SER A 77 -12.62 -32.43 46.95
CA SER A 77 -11.52 -33.32 47.33
C SER A 77 -10.17 -32.80 46.83
N ASN A 78 -9.26 -32.57 47.79
CA ASN A 78 -7.86 -32.24 47.60
C ASN A 78 -7.07 -33.48 47.14
N HIS A 79 -6.14 -33.32 46.20
CA HIS A 79 -5.03 -34.27 46.06
C HIS A 79 -3.68 -33.55 45.94
N ILE A 80 -2.96 -33.63 47.06
CA ILE A 80 -1.51 -33.46 47.18
C ILE A 80 -0.84 -34.67 46.51
N LYS A 81 0.11 -34.46 45.59
CA LYS A 81 1.16 -35.45 45.25
C LYS A 81 2.52 -34.79 45.03
N THR A 82 3.29 -34.83 46.11
CA THR A 82 4.67 -35.34 46.24
C THR A 82 5.70 -35.08 45.14
N LYS A 83 6.73 -34.33 45.53
CA LYS A 83 8.05 -34.21 44.89
C LYS A 83 8.76 -35.58 44.83
N VAL A 84 9.31 -35.93 43.67
CA VAL A 84 10.39 -36.93 43.56
C VAL A 84 11.58 -36.24 42.91
N SER A 85 12.69 -36.28 43.64
CA SER A 85 14.00 -35.73 43.29
C SER A 85 14.76 -36.78 42.48
N THR A 86 15.14 -36.44 41.26
CA THR A 86 16.10 -37.24 40.47
C THR A 86 17.29 -36.34 40.15
N LEU A 87 18.41 -36.64 40.80
CA LEU A 87 19.72 -36.06 40.54
C LEU A 87 20.30 -36.74 39.29
N THR A 88 20.56 -35.99 38.22
CA THR A 88 21.40 -36.47 37.12
C THR A 88 22.29 -35.35 36.57
N SER A 89 23.58 -35.51 36.85
CA SER A 89 24.77 -35.21 36.06
C SER A 89 24.83 -33.93 35.23
N THR A 90 25.64 -33.01 35.75
CA THR A 90 26.29 -31.88 35.08
C THR A 90 27.00 -32.32 33.79
N LEU A 91 26.51 -31.86 32.64
CA LEU A 91 27.32 -31.68 31.44
C LEU A 91 27.20 -30.21 31.02
N LEU A 92 28.34 -29.58 30.83
CA LEU A 92 28.52 -28.19 30.44
C LEU A 92 27.70 -27.86 29.18
N ALA A 93 26.52 -27.28 29.39
CA ALA A 93 25.78 -26.59 28.35
C ALA A 93 26.42 -25.21 28.18
N THR A 94 27.01 -25.00 27.00
CA THR A 94 27.37 -23.67 26.50
C THR A 94 26.16 -22.75 26.68
N PRO A 95 26.29 -21.54 27.26
CA PRO A 95 25.16 -20.68 27.49
C PRO A 95 24.52 -20.32 26.14
N ARG A 96 23.34 -20.91 25.87
CA ARG A 96 22.42 -20.44 24.85
C ARG A 96 22.17 -18.98 25.17
N GLY A 97 22.66 -18.07 24.31
CA GLY A 97 22.43 -16.65 24.47
C GLY A 97 20.94 -16.41 24.68
N THR A 98 20.58 -16.00 25.89
CA THR A 98 19.23 -15.55 26.20
C THR A 98 18.98 -14.36 25.28
N ARG A 99 18.17 -14.55 24.23
CA ARG A 99 17.72 -13.45 23.37
C ARG A 99 17.16 -12.39 24.32
N ARG A 100 17.76 -11.21 24.31
CA ARG A 100 17.23 -10.08 25.09
C ARG A 100 15.77 -9.89 24.66
N PRO A 101 14.83 -9.71 25.61
CA PRO A 101 13.44 -9.47 25.27
C PRO A 101 13.37 -8.26 24.34
N ARG A 102 12.61 -8.40 23.25
CA ARG A 102 12.40 -7.32 22.29
C ARG A 102 11.63 -6.21 23.02
N VAL A 103 12.14 -4.99 22.96
CA VAL A 103 11.42 -3.81 23.47
C VAL A 103 10.27 -3.53 22.51
N ILE A 104 9.04 -3.59 23.01
CA ILE A 104 7.82 -3.22 22.27
C ILE A 104 7.37 -1.88 22.82
N PHE A 105 7.37 -0.86 21.96
CA PHE A 105 6.86 0.46 22.31
C PHE A 105 5.36 0.53 22.02
N SER A 106 4.66 1.36 22.79
CA SER A 106 3.23 1.57 22.77
C SER A 106 2.92 3.05 22.96
N ASN A 107 1.63 3.43 22.85
CA ASN A 107 1.20 4.80 23.17
C ASN A 107 1.59 5.23 24.61
N ASN A 108 1.76 4.29 25.55
CA ASN A 108 2.16 4.62 26.93
C ASN A 108 3.62 5.09 27.05
N ASP A 109 4.44 4.83 26.03
CA ASP A 109 5.84 5.24 25.97
C ASP A 109 6.02 6.62 25.32
N LEU A 110 4.92 7.25 24.89
CA LEU A 110 4.91 8.61 24.35
C LEU A 110 4.94 9.64 25.49
N PRO A 111 5.53 10.84 25.27
CA PRO A 111 5.49 11.93 26.24
C PRO A 111 4.08 12.23 26.78
N SER A 112 3.98 12.52 28.07
CA SER A 112 2.69 12.80 28.71
C SER A 112 2.01 14.02 28.08
N GLY A 113 0.70 13.95 27.86
CA GLY A 113 -0.10 15.07 27.36
C GLY A 113 -0.16 15.22 25.84
N ILE A 114 0.57 14.40 25.07
CA ILE A 114 0.58 14.54 23.60
C ILE A 114 -0.45 13.64 22.89
N ILE A 115 -0.98 12.60 23.54
CA ILE A 115 -1.76 11.53 22.90
C ILE A 115 -2.92 12.03 22.03
N LEU A 116 -3.66 13.04 22.50
CA LEU A 116 -4.78 13.57 21.73
C LEU A 116 -4.31 14.21 20.41
N ARG A 117 -3.29 15.05 20.46
CA ARG A 117 -2.72 15.71 19.27
C ARG A 117 -1.92 14.73 18.41
N TRP A 118 -1.26 13.73 19.03
CA TRP A 118 -0.61 12.63 18.34
C TRP A 118 -1.59 11.86 17.45
N THR A 119 -2.72 11.42 18.02
CA THR A 119 -3.70 10.60 17.31
C THR A 119 -4.57 11.38 16.33
N LYS A 120 -4.89 12.65 16.63
CA LYS A 120 -5.82 13.47 15.83
C LYS A 120 -5.13 14.37 14.80
N VAL A 121 -3.85 14.65 14.96
CA VAL A 121 -3.12 15.61 14.10
C VAL A 121 -1.86 14.97 13.52
N PHE A 122 -0.90 14.58 14.37
CA PHE A 122 0.40 14.10 13.91
C PHE A 122 0.32 12.85 13.04
N VAL A 123 -0.34 11.79 13.52
CA VAL A 123 -0.47 10.53 12.77
C VAL A 123 -1.23 10.73 11.45
N PRO A 124 -2.40 11.38 11.40
CA PRO A 124 -3.07 11.66 10.14
C PRO A 124 -2.24 12.49 9.14
N LEU A 125 -1.55 13.55 9.58
CA LEU A 125 -0.71 14.37 8.70
C LEU A 125 0.50 13.59 8.18
N TRP A 126 1.09 12.73 9.02
CA TRP A 126 2.11 11.79 8.60
C TRP A 126 1.60 10.83 7.50
N MET A 127 0.38 10.30 7.64
CA MET A 127 -0.20 9.43 6.62
C MET A 127 -0.62 10.21 5.37
N GLN A 128 -1.02 11.48 5.47
CA GLN A 128 -1.20 12.34 4.30
C GLN A 128 0.11 12.48 3.53
N TYR A 129 1.20 12.80 4.24
CA TYR A 129 2.52 12.89 3.64
C TYR A 129 2.94 11.58 2.98
N LEU A 130 2.89 10.46 3.69
CA LEU A 130 3.20 9.14 3.10
C LEU A 130 2.26 8.77 1.95
N GLY A 131 1.00 9.20 2.01
CA GLY A 131 0.06 9.02 0.92
C GLY A 131 0.44 9.82 -0.33
N SER A 132 1.24 10.88 -0.20
CA SER A 132 1.67 11.73 -1.32
C SER A 132 3.00 11.31 -1.97
N VAL A 133 3.79 10.45 -1.31
CA VAL A 133 5.12 10.05 -1.83
C VAL A 133 5.06 8.76 -2.63
N SER A 134 5.90 8.64 -3.67
CA SER A 134 5.94 7.48 -4.56
C SER A 134 6.45 6.19 -3.90
N ARG A 135 7.29 6.30 -2.86
CA ARG A 135 7.91 5.15 -2.16
C ARG A 135 7.38 5.00 -0.73
N PRO A 136 6.08 4.73 -0.51
CA PRO A 136 5.47 4.77 0.81
C PRO A 136 5.91 3.63 1.73
N TRP A 137 6.73 2.68 1.27
CA TRP A 137 7.17 1.49 2.01
C TRP A 137 8.41 1.73 2.89
N ASP A 138 9.38 2.50 2.40
CA ASP A 138 10.66 2.73 3.06
C ASP A 138 10.60 3.95 3.99
N LEU A 139 10.47 3.70 5.29
CA LEU A 139 10.41 4.79 6.27
C LEU A 139 11.77 5.44 6.55
N SER A 140 12.88 4.83 6.11
CA SER A 140 14.22 5.36 6.37
C SER A 140 14.47 6.67 5.62
N VAL A 141 13.99 6.76 4.37
CA VAL A 141 14.09 7.96 3.54
C VAL A 141 13.14 9.09 3.98
N HIS A 142 12.19 8.78 4.86
CA HIS A 142 11.17 9.72 5.33
C HIS A 142 11.35 10.19 6.78
N LEU A 143 12.43 9.78 7.46
CA LEU A 143 12.70 10.17 8.84
C LEU A 143 12.74 11.69 9.03
N GLN A 144 13.38 12.42 8.10
CA GLN A 144 13.46 13.87 8.18
C GLN A 144 12.09 14.53 8.06
N ALA A 145 11.21 14.01 7.21
CA ALA A 145 9.85 14.53 7.11
C ALA A 145 9.07 14.28 8.41
N ALA A 146 9.21 13.10 9.02
CA ALA A 146 8.61 12.80 10.32
C ALA A 146 9.10 13.78 11.41
N GLN A 147 10.40 14.10 11.41
CA GLN A 147 10.98 15.09 12.33
C GLN A 147 10.37 16.48 12.10
N ASN A 148 10.26 16.92 10.84
CA ASN A 148 9.70 18.25 10.53
C ASN A 148 8.25 18.38 11.04
N TYR A 149 7.41 17.37 10.81
CA TYR A 149 6.05 17.37 11.36
C TYR A 149 6.04 17.34 12.89
N TRP A 150 7.02 16.67 13.51
CA TRP A 150 7.10 16.56 14.95
C TRP A 150 7.39 17.92 15.57
N ASP A 151 8.41 18.61 15.05
CA ASP A 151 8.83 19.92 15.51
C ASP A 151 7.73 20.97 15.30
N GLU A 152 6.98 20.88 14.21
CA GLU A 152 5.86 21.79 13.92
C GLU A 152 4.67 21.58 14.89
N ILE A 153 4.32 20.33 15.17
CA ILE A 153 3.11 19.99 15.93
C ILE A 153 3.35 20.01 17.44
N PHE A 154 4.59 19.72 17.86
CA PHE A 154 5.04 19.64 19.25
C PHE A 154 6.28 20.51 19.50
N PRO A 155 6.24 21.84 19.25
CA PRO A 155 7.41 22.71 19.35
C PRO A 155 7.99 22.82 20.77
N THR A 156 7.21 22.46 21.79
CA THR A 156 7.66 22.45 23.19
C THR A 156 8.24 21.10 23.63
N CYS A 157 8.27 20.10 22.74
CA CYS A 157 8.76 18.76 23.02
C CYS A 157 10.04 18.48 22.21
N GLU A 158 11.17 18.89 22.75
CA GLU A 158 12.49 18.70 22.14
C GLU A 158 12.84 17.20 22.10
N GLN A 159 12.57 16.54 20.97
CA GLN A 159 12.91 15.15 20.72
C GLN A 159 13.48 14.99 19.31
N LEU A 160 14.60 14.28 19.21
CA LEU A 160 15.15 13.83 17.93
C LEU A 160 14.67 12.40 17.63
N LEU A 161 13.89 12.25 16.56
CA LEU A 161 13.38 10.97 16.11
C LEU A 161 14.52 10.11 15.52
N ALA A 162 14.48 8.81 15.81
CA ALA A 162 15.47 7.87 15.29
C ALA A 162 14.81 6.56 14.79
N LEU A 163 15.38 5.95 13.75
CA LEU A 163 14.82 4.71 13.17
C LEU A 163 14.77 3.53 14.14
N LYS A 164 15.69 3.51 15.12
CA LYS A 164 15.89 2.42 16.08
C LYS A 164 16.02 3.00 17.48
N GLY A 165 15.37 2.34 18.44
CA GLY A 165 15.48 2.68 19.87
C GLY A 165 14.68 3.91 20.31
N ASP A 166 14.05 4.64 19.40
CA ASP A 166 13.19 5.77 19.71
C ASP A 166 11.72 5.34 19.86
N PRO A 167 11.06 5.60 21.01
CA PRO A 167 9.66 5.22 21.24
C PRO A 167 8.69 5.86 20.26
N ILE A 168 8.87 7.15 19.95
CA ILE A 168 7.95 7.92 19.12
C ILE A 168 7.95 7.37 17.69
N PHE A 169 9.12 7.22 17.08
CA PHE A 169 9.24 6.69 15.74
C PHE A 169 8.87 5.20 15.67
N ALA A 170 9.10 4.43 16.74
CA ALA A 170 8.64 3.05 16.80
C ALA A 170 7.11 2.94 16.79
N VAL A 171 6.41 3.77 17.55
CA VAL A 171 4.93 3.82 17.53
C VAL A 171 4.43 4.37 16.19
N LEU A 172 5.08 5.39 15.61
CA LEU A 172 4.74 5.89 14.27
C LEU A 172 4.85 4.82 13.19
N LYS A 173 5.90 4.00 13.26
CA LYS A 173 6.13 2.87 12.37
C LYS A 173 5.04 1.81 12.50
N GLN A 174 4.62 1.47 13.72
CA GLN A 174 3.48 0.58 13.95
C GLN A 174 2.20 1.14 13.30
N ARG A 175 1.88 2.42 13.54
CA ARG A 175 0.73 3.09 12.90
C ARG A 175 0.81 3.08 11.38
N THR A 176 2.01 3.19 10.83
CA THR A 176 2.23 3.12 9.38
C THR A 176 1.94 1.72 8.84
N TYR A 177 2.33 0.66 9.57
CA TYR A 177 2.01 -0.72 9.17
C TYR A 177 0.52 -1.04 9.29
N GLU A 178 -0.14 -0.55 10.35
CA GLU A 178 -1.60 -0.63 10.49
C GLU A 178 -2.29 0.07 9.31
N TRP A 179 -1.86 1.29 8.98
CA TRP A 179 -2.38 2.05 7.84
C TRP A 179 -2.23 1.29 6.51
N ARG A 180 -1.06 0.71 6.23
CA ARG A 180 -0.84 -0.13 5.03
C ARG A 180 -1.75 -1.36 5.03
N SER A 181 -1.89 -2.02 6.19
CA SER A 181 -2.75 -3.21 6.33
C SER A 181 -4.24 -2.89 6.13
N ASN A 182 -4.67 -1.67 6.44
CA ASN A 182 -6.04 -1.23 6.20
C ASN A 182 -6.39 -1.15 4.70
N PHE A 183 -5.44 -0.80 3.82
CA PHE A 183 -5.65 -0.90 2.37
C PHE A 183 -5.92 -2.35 1.96
N MET A 184 -5.12 -3.30 2.44
CA MET A 184 -5.36 -4.71 2.13
C MET A 184 -6.71 -5.21 2.63
N THR A 185 -7.08 -4.80 3.85
CA THR A 185 -8.38 -5.16 4.43
C THR A 185 -9.54 -4.64 3.58
N ALA A 186 -9.45 -3.38 3.14
CA ALA A 186 -10.47 -2.79 2.28
C ALA A 186 -10.48 -3.37 0.86
N ALA A 187 -9.31 -3.68 0.30
CA ALA A 187 -9.20 -4.34 -1.00
C ALA A 187 -9.86 -5.72 -0.99
N VAL A 188 -9.63 -6.52 0.04
CA VAL A 188 -10.29 -7.83 0.20
C VAL A 188 -11.80 -7.67 0.26
N ALA A 189 -12.30 -6.70 1.03
CA ALA A 189 -13.73 -6.43 1.12
C ALA A 189 -14.31 -5.95 -0.23
N ALA A 190 -13.60 -5.08 -0.94
CA ALA A 190 -14.02 -4.55 -2.23
C ALA A 190 -14.03 -5.64 -3.33
N VAL A 191 -13.02 -6.52 -3.36
CA VAL A 191 -12.96 -7.66 -4.28
C VAL A 191 -14.06 -8.67 -3.97
N GLN A 192 -14.35 -8.95 -2.70
CA GLN A 192 -15.49 -9.81 -2.34
C GLN A 192 -16.82 -9.21 -2.82
N ALA A 193 -17.04 -7.92 -2.60
CA ALA A 193 -18.23 -7.23 -3.09
C ALA A 193 -18.33 -7.20 -4.63
N PHE A 194 -17.19 -7.20 -5.34
CA PHE A 194 -17.13 -7.35 -6.78
C PHE A 194 -17.60 -8.74 -7.23
N TRP A 195 -17.11 -9.81 -6.59
CA TRP A 195 -17.57 -11.17 -6.87
C TRP A 195 -19.06 -11.36 -6.59
N ASP A 196 -19.55 -10.80 -5.49
CA ASP A 196 -20.96 -10.92 -5.09
C ASP A 196 -21.91 -10.06 -5.96
N SER A 197 -21.37 -9.22 -6.86
CA SER A 197 -22.17 -8.31 -7.69
C SER A 197 -22.73 -8.94 -8.97
N ASP A 198 -22.16 -10.07 -9.42
CA ASP A 198 -22.54 -10.76 -10.64
C ASP A 198 -22.53 -12.28 -10.42
N ASP A 199 -23.67 -12.92 -10.65
CA ASP A 199 -23.85 -14.36 -10.46
C ASP A 199 -22.86 -15.20 -11.29
N THR A 200 -22.31 -14.64 -12.38
CA THR A 200 -21.27 -15.27 -13.22
C THR A 200 -20.06 -15.68 -12.38
N TYR A 201 -19.67 -14.88 -11.38
CA TYR A 201 -18.50 -15.16 -10.54
C TYR A 201 -18.78 -16.19 -9.42
N SER A 202 -19.99 -16.77 -9.38
CA SER A 202 -20.25 -17.97 -8.58
C SER A 202 -19.41 -19.16 -9.05
N ASP A 203 -19.02 -19.18 -10.33
CA ASP A 203 -18.12 -20.19 -10.90
C ASP A 203 -16.64 -19.86 -10.55
N PRO A 204 -15.91 -20.76 -9.88
CA PRO A 204 -14.45 -20.64 -9.71
C PRO A 204 -13.70 -20.40 -11.01
N THR A 205 -14.08 -21.04 -12.12
CA THR A 205 -13.38 -20.90 -13.41
C THR A 205 -13.50 -19.49 -13.97
N GLU A 206 -14.65 -18.85 -13.85
CA GLU A 206 -14.85 -17.45 -14.29
C GLU A 206 -14.04 -16.48 -13.42
N ARG A 207 -13.89 -16.74 -12.11
CA ARG A 207 -13.02 -15.94 -11.24
C ARG A 207 -11.56 -16.05 -11.64
N ALA A 208 -11.06 -17.27 -11.87
CA ALA A 208 -9.69 -17.49 -12.32
C ALA A 208 -9.42 -16.76 -13.65
N ALA A 209 -10.31 -16.93 -14.63
CA ALA A 209 -10.20 -16.28 -15.94
C ALA A 209 -10.25 -14.75 -15.84
N TYR A 210 -11.09 -14.20 -14.95
CA TYR A 210 -11.12 -12.76 -14.71
C TYR A 210 -9.79 -12.25 -14.13
N VAL A 211 -9.19 -12.95 -13.16
CA VAL A 211 -7.93 -12.53 -12.55
C VAL A 211 -6.80 -12.51 -13.57
N GLU A 212 -6.69 -13.56 -14.39
CA GLU A 212 -5.71 -13.65 -15.47
C GLU A 212 -5.87 -12.51 -16.48
N TRP A 213 -7.10 -12.22 -16.91
CA TRP A 213 -7.38 -11.12 -17.83
C TRP A 213 -7.13 -9.74 -17.20
N ALA A 214 -7.54 -9.52 -15.96
CA ALA A 214 -7.49 -8.21 -15.31
C ALA A 214 -6.08 -7.82 -14.87
N PHE A 215 -5.24 -8.80 -14.54
CA PHE A 215 -3.87 -8.61 -14.04
C PHE A 215 -2.90 -9.59 -14.71
N PRO A 216 -2.65 -9.43 -16.03
CA PRO A 216 -1.77 -10.33 -16.76
C PRO A 216 -0.36 -10.34 -16.16
N GLU A 217 0.32 -11.48 -16.26
CA GLU A 217 1.71 -11.62 -15.79
C GLU A 217 2.71 -10.91 -16.71
N ASP A 218 2.40 -10.81 -18.00
CA ASP A 218 3.26 -10.13 -18.98
C ASP A 218 3.24 -8.62 -18.71
N PRO A 219 4.38 -8.01 -18.33
CA PRO A 219 4.47 -6.59 -18.04
C PRO A 219 4.23 -5.69 -19.26
N ASN A 220 4.27 -6.26 -20.47
CA ASN A 220 3.99 -5.51 -21.70
C ASN A 220 2.49 -5.44 -22.02
N GLN A 221 1.65 -6.20 -21.33
CA GLN A 221 0.21 -6.14 -21.50
C GLN A 221 -0.40 -5.01 -20.67
N PRO A 222 -1.44 -4.34 -21.18
CA PRO A 222 -2.24 -3.44 -20.35
C PRO A 222 -2.81 -4.20 -19.16
N ILE A 223 -3.07 -3.50 -18.06
CA ILE A 223 -3.68 -4.07 -16.85
C ILE A 223 -5.15 -3.62 -16.82
N PRO A 224 -6.13 -4.40 -17.33
CA PRO A 224 -7.53 -3.97 -17.37
C PRO A 224 -8.09 -3.65 -15.98
N GLY A 225 -7.67 -4.38 -14.94
CA GLY A 225 -8.20 -4.30 -13.59
C GLY A 225 -8.02 -2.96 -12.88
N ILE A 226 -7.21 -2.03 -13.42
CA ILE A 226 -7.07 -0.68 -12.87
C ILE A 226 -8.03 0.35 -13.49
N TRP A 227 -8.67 0.04 -14.61
CA TRP A 227 -9.49 1.00 -15.35
C TRP A 227 -10.96 0.98 -14.88
N ALA A 228 -11.65 2.12 -14.99
CA ALA A 228 -13.08 2.21 -14.66
C ALA A 228 -13.94 1.39 -15.63
N SER A 229 -13.60 1.43 -16.92
CA SER A 229 -14.19 0.56 -17.94
C SER A 229 -13.18 0.26 -19.04
N VAL A 230 -13.37 -0.92 -19.64
CA VAL A 230 -12.69 -1.33 -20.86
C VAL A 230 -13.82 -1.59 -21.86
N ASP A 231 -13.93 -0.74 -22.87
CA ASP A 231 -14.95 -0.94 -23.90
C ASP A 231 -14.44 -2.02 -24.87
N ASP A 232 -15.30 -3.01 -25.09
CA ASP A 232 -15.08 -4.20 -25.90
C ASP A 232 -15.83 -4.12 -27.24
N ASP A 233 -16.01 -2.91 -27.80
CA ASP A 233 -16.47 -2.69 -29.19
C ASP A 233 -15.37 -3.09 -30.20
N PHE A 234 -14.87 -4.31 -30.03
CA PHE A 234 -13.82 -4.97 -30.80
C PHE A 234 -14.24 -5.21 -32.26
N GLU A 235 -15.57 -5.27 -32.52
CA GLU A 235 -16.14 -5.58 -33.84
C GLU A 235 -15.78 -4.54 -34.92
N GLU A 236 -15.49 -3.29 -34.56
CA GLU A 236 -15.22 -2.22 -35.54
C GLU A 236 -13.76 -1.72 -35.54
N SER A 237 -13.10 -1.67 -34.37
CA SER A 237 -11.76 -1.06 -34.20
C SER A 237 -10.61 -2.04 -33.98
N LYS A 238 -10.89 -3.29 -33.57
CA LYS A 238 -9.90 -4.29 -33.09
C LYS A 238 -9.00 -3.82 -31.93
N GLU A 239 -9.31 -2.71 -31.26
CA GLU A 239 -8.53 -2.18 -30.14
C GLU A 239 -9.43 -1.92 -28.93
N TYR A 240 -8.97 -2.37 -27.76
CA TYR A 240 -9.62 -2.07 -26.49
C TYR A 240 -9.52 -0.58 -26.16
N VAL A 241 -10.64 0.04 -25.80
CA VAL A 241 -10.65 1.44 -25.36
C VAL A 241 -10.72 1.48 -23.83
N TYR A 242 -9.60 1.85 -23.22
CA TYR A 242 -9.48 1.95 -21.77
C TYR A 242 -9.91 3.33 -21.27
N LYS A 243 -10.84 3.38 -20.30
CA LYS A 243 -11.39 4.63 -19.76
C LYS A 243 -11.25 4.69 -18.24
N GLY A 244 -10.77 5.84 -17.75
CA GLY A 244 -10.61 6.11 -16.32
C GLY A 244 -9.53 5.26 -15.65
N ALA A 245 -8.25 5.53 -15.95
CA ALA A 245 -7.13 4.88 -15.27
C ALA A 245 -7.22 5.06 -13.75
N PHE A 246 -6.95 3.98 -13.00
CA PHE A 246 -7.05 3.90 -11.54
C PHE A 246 -8.43 4.22 -10.94
N GLN A 247 -9.48 4.23 -11.77
CA GLN A 247 -10.86 4.48 -11.34
C GLN A 247 -11.72 3.21 -11.32
N ALA A 248 -11.08 2.03 -11.32
CA ALA A 248 -11.79 0.79 -11.00
C ALA A 248 -12.50 0.91 -9.64
N THR A 249 -13.75 0.44 -9.55
CA THR A 249 -14.58 0.57 -8.34
C THR A 249 -13.91 -0.03 -7.10
N THR A 250 -13.18 -1.14 -7.26
CA THR A 250 -12.41 -1.78 -6.20
C THR A 250 -11.26 -0.90 -5.68
N ILE A 251 -10.55 -0.22 -6.59
CA ILE A 251 -9.49 0.75 -6.24
C ILE A 251 -10.08 1.96 -5.55
N ILE A 252 -11.15 2.56 -6.08
CA ILE A 252 -11.83 3.73 -5.48
C ILE A 252 -12.29 3.40 -4.05
N SER A 253 -12.92 2.23 -3.87
CA SER A 253 -13.41 1.79 -2.56
C SER A 253 -12.28 1.55 -1.55
N THR A 254 -11.15 1.05 -2.04
CA THR A 254 -9.94 0.83 -1.22
C THR A 254 -9.30 2.16 -0.84
N PHE A 255 -9.15 3.07 -1.81
CA PHE A 255 -8.57 4.40 -1.62
C PHE A 255 -9.39 5.28 -0.68
N ALA A 256 -10.71 5.10 -0.64
CA ALA A 256 -11.59 5.81 0.30
C ALA A 256 -11.16 5.61 1.77
N GLN A 257 -10.50 4.50 2.14
CA GLN A 257 -9.97 4.33 3.49
C GLN A 257 -8.90 5.36 3.87
N HIS A 258 -8.07 5.77 2.90
CA HIS A 258 -7.10 6.84 3.13
C HIS A 258 -7.82 8.16 3.42
N LEU A 259 -8.88 8.48 2.68
CA LEU A 259 -9.67 9.69 2.91
C LEU A 259 -10.39 9.66 4.27
N LEU A 260 -10.91 8.52 4.68
CA LEU A 260 -11.55 8.34 5.98
C LEU A 260 -10.60 8.66 7.15
N LEU A 261 -9.33 8.26 7.03
CA LEU A 261 -8.29 8.58 8.01
C LEU A 261 -8.08 10.10 8.14
N LEU A 262 -8.11 10.81 7.01
CA LEU A 262 -7.87 12.26 6.97
C LEU A 262 -9.09 13.09 7.38
N HIS A 263 -10.29 12.50 7.40
CA HIS A 263 -11.54 13.21 7.72
C HIS A 263 -11.56 13.91 9.09
N SER A 264 -10.72 13.47 10.04
CA SER A 264 -10.62 14.11 11.36
C SER A 264 -9.66 15.30 11.42
N VAL A 265 -8.93 15.58 10.35
CA VAL A 265 -7.96 16.68 10.26
C VAL A 265 -8.66 17.92 9.72
N GLN A 266 -8.30 19.10 10.24
CA GLN A 266 -8.83 20.36 9.73
C GLN A 266 -8.30 20.62 8.31
N ASP A 267 -9.17 21.03 7.39
CA ASP A 267 -8.81 21.28 5.99
C ASP A 267 -7.61 22.24 5.82
N SER A 268 -7.47 23.23 6.71
CA SER A 268 -6.36 24.19 6.68
C SER A 268 -4.98 23.57 6.94
N MET A 269 -4.93 22.35 7.50
CA MET A 269 -3.69 21.61 7.74
C MET A 269 -3.35 20.66 6.60
N LEU A 270 -4.28 20.41 5.68
CA LEU A 270 -4.08 19.52 4.55
C LEU A 270 -3.34 20.27 3.43
N THR A 271 -2.31 19.64 2.85
CA THR A 271 -1.40 20.28 1.90
C THR A 271 -1.97 20.40 0.47
N GLY A 272 -3.17 19.89 0.21
CA GLY A 272 -3.77 19.83 -1.14
C GLY A 272 -2.99 18.97 -2.14
N VAL A 273 -1.92 18.31 -1.70
CA VAL A 273 -1.07 17.44 -2.54
C VAL A 273 -1.84 16.17 -2.88
N GLN A 274 -1.67 15.72 -4.12
CA GLN A 274 -2.30 14.49 -4.59
C GLN A 274 -1.75 13.27 -3.84
N ALA A 275 -2.63 12.39 -3.40
CA ALA A 275 -2.28 11.21 -2.63
C ALA A 275 -1.87 10.04 -3.56
N GLU A 276 -0.86 10.27 -4.39
CA GLU A 276 -0.37 9.31 -5.40
C GLU A 276 0.08 7.99 -4.77
N GLY A 277 0.89 8.04 -3.71
CA GLY A 277 1.34 6.86 -2.96
C GLY A 277 0.20 6.06 -2.31
N ALA A 278 -0.83 6.73 -1.79
CA ALA A 278 -2.00 6.06 -1.24
C ALA A 278 -2.85 5.41 -2.34
N LEU A 279 -2.96 6.03 -3.52
CA LEU A 279 -3.64 5.44 -4.67
C LEU A 279 -2.85 4.24 -5.23
N ALA A 280 -1.52 4.34 -5.30
CA ALA A 280 -0.63 3.25 -5.67
C ALA A 280 -0.77 2.06 -4.71
N LEU A 281 -0.74 2.31 -3.39
CA LEU A 281 -1.00 1.27 -2.38
C LEU A 281 -2.38 0.63 -2.54
N SER A 282 -3.39 1.41 -2.91
CA SER A 282 -4.75 0.90 -3.17
C SER A 282 -4.78 -0.03 -4.38
N ALA A 283 -4.13 0.36 -5.48
CA ALA A 283 -4.00 -0.47 -6.68
C ALA A 283 -3.23 -1.77 -6.40
N THR A 284 -2.09 -1.68 -5.72
CA THR A 284 -1.31 -2.85 -5.28
C THR A 284 -2.12 -3.78 -4.39
N ALA A 285 -2.86 -3.23 -3.42
CA ALA A 285 -3.69 -4.02 -2.52
C ALA A 285 -4.83 -4.73 -3.26
N VAL A 286 -5.45 -4.05 -4.23
CA VAL A 286 -6.52 -4.62 -5.07
C VAL A 286 -5.99 -5.73 -5.96
N GLU A 287 -4.89 -5.53 -6.68
CA GLU A 287 -4.27 -6.60 -7.47
C GLU A 287 -3.91 -7.79 -6.56
N HIS A 288 -3.27 -7.53 -5.42
CA HIS A 288 -2.91 -8.59 -4.49
C HIS A 288 -4.15 -9.32 -3.94
N ALA A 289 -5.27 -8.63 -3.75
CA ALA A 289 -6.53 -9.23 -3.31
C ALA A 289 -7.18 -10.08 -4.42
N PHE A 290 -7.14 -9.63 -5.67
CA PHE A 290 -7.59 -10.42 -6.82
C PHE A 290 -6.73 -11.66 -7.03
N ARG A 291 -5.39 -11.54 -6.92
CA ARG A 291 -4.46 -12.68 -7.09
C ARG A 291 -4.67 -13.81 -6.09
N ARG A 292 -5.33 -13.56 -4.95
CA ARG A 292 -5.76 -14.64 -4.03
C ARG A 292 -6.77 -15.60 -4.67
N TRP A 293 -7.37 -15.24 -5.79
CA TRP A 293 -8.37 -16.01 -6.54
C TRP A 293 -7.84 -16.54 -7.87
N GLU A 294 -6.52 -16.55 -8.12
CA GLU A 294 -5.91 -17.09 -9.36
C GLU A 294 -6.36 -18.53 -9.65
N SER A 295 -6.57 -19.35 -8.61
CA SER A 295 -7.09 -20.73 -8.74
C SER A 295 -8.62 -20.84 -8.85
N GLY A 296 -9.32 -19.69 -8.90
CA GLY A 296 -10.78 -19.60 -8.77
C GLY A 296 -11.29 -19.69 -7.32
N HIS A 297 -10.42 -20.05 -6.38
CA HIS A 297 -10.72 -20.15 -4.95
C HIS A 297 -9.80 -19.22 -4.17
N ASN A 298 -10.32 -18.67 -3.07
CA ASN A 298 -9.55 -17.79 -2.20
C ASN A 298 -8.47 -18.59 -1.46
N ALA A 299 -7.20 -18.38 -1.82
CA ALA A 299 -6.04 -18.98 -1.18
C ALA A 299 -5.79 -18.47 0.26
N GLY A 300 -6.57 -17.51 0.74
CA GLY A 300 -6.51 -17.01 2.11
C GLY A 300 -5.57 -15.82 2.29
N LYS A 301 -4.91 -15.74 3.45
CA LYS A 301 -4.11 -14.58 3.83
C LYS A 301 -2.74 -14.61 3.15
N GLY A 302 -2.56 -13.78 2.12
CA GLY A 302 -1.25 -13.33 1.66
C GLY A 302 -0.78 -12.10 2.45
N ASN A 303 0.52 -12.03 2.75
CA ASN A 303 1.11 -10.92 3.52
C ASN A 303 1.22 -9.65 2.66
N PHE A 304 0.48 -8.61 3.03
CA PHE A 304 0.66 -7.27 2.45
C PHE A 304 1.87 -6.59 3.10
N SER A 305 3.03 -6.74 2.46
CA SER A 305 4.33 -6.38 3.03
C SER A 305 5.20 -5.64 2.02
N ALA A 306 6.39 -5.22 2.46
CA ALA A 306 7.38 -4.54 1.63
C ALA A 306 7.85 -5.35 0.41
N ALA A 307 7.55 -6.65 0.34
CA ALA A 307 7.75 -7.44 -0.87
C ALA A 307 6.93 -6.91 -2.08
N LEU A 308 5.88 -6.13 -1.82
CA LEU A 308 5.05 -5.50 -2.85
C LEU A 308 5.50 -4.06 -3.17
N ALA A 309 6.65 -3.62 -2.65
CA ALA A 309 7.14 -2.26 -2.84
C ALA A 309 7.40 -1.94 -4.32
N GLU A 310 8.10 -2.82 -5.04
CA GLU A 310 8.40 -2.63 -6.46
C GLU A 310 7.13 -2.44 -7.30
N LYS A 311 6.10 -3.26 -7.06
CA LYS A 311 4.81 -3.13 -7.75
C LYS A 311 4.08 -1.82 -7.41
N THR A 312 4.20 -1.36 -6.17
CA THR A 312 3.64 -0.07 -5.74
C THR A 312 4.35 1.09 -6.42
N ASP A 313 5.66 1.03 -6.54
CA ASP A 313 6.46 2.07 -7.20
C ASP A 313 6.10 2.16 -8.70
N LEU A 314 5.90 1.02 -9.38
CA LEU A 314 5.40 0.98 -10.76
C LEU A 314 4.02 1.64 -10.89
N TYR A 315 3.09 1.35 -9.98
CA TYR A 315 1.79 2.01 -9.99
C TYR A 315 1.88 3.51 -9.70
N ALA A 316 2.79 3.94 -8.83
CA ALA A 316 3.01 5.36 -8.57
C ALA A 316 3.50 6.08 -9.83
N GLU A 317 4.45 5.51 -10.57
CA GLU A 317 4.91 6.06 -11.86
C GLU A 317 3.78 6.13 -12.90
N ASP A 318 2.99 5.06 -13.01
CA ASP A 318 1.81 5.02 -13.87
C ASP A 318 0.77 6.08 -13.49
N ILE A 319 0.57 6.35 -12.20
CA ILE A 319 -0.36 7.38 -11.73
C ILE A 319 0.13 8.75 -12.17
N THR A 320 1.39 9.09 -11.92
CA THR A 320 1.97 10.38 -12.32
C THR A 320 1.89 10.61 -13.83
N THR A 321 2.01 9.55 -14.63
CA THR A 321 1.98 9.66 -16.11
C THR A 321 0.56 9.62 -16.70
N LYS A 322 -0.35 8.80 -16.14
CA LYS A 322 -1.69 8.55 -16.72
C LYS A 322 -2.79 9.46 -16.16
N LEU A 323 -2.66 10.00 -14.93
CA LEU A 323 -3.71 10.80 -14.32
C LEU A 323 -3.57 12.30 -14.62
N THR A 324 -4.57 12.84 -15.30
CA THR A 324 -4.73 14.30 -15.43
C THR A 324 -5.37 14.92 -14.17
N PRO A 325 -5.22 16.24 -13.92
CA PRO A 325 -5.91 16.91 -12.81
C PRO A 325 -7.43 16.69 -12.82
N LYS A 326 -8.05 16.69 -14.01
CA LYS A 326 -9.49 16.42 -14.17
C LYS A 326 -9.85 14.98 -13.79
N SER A 327 -9.00 14.01 -14.14
CA SER A 327 -9.17 12.61 -13.73
C SER A 327 -9.05 12.47 -12.21
N TRP A 328 -8.10 13.17 -11.59
CA TRP A 328 -7.96 13.23 -10.14
C TRP A 328 -9.20 13.77 -9.44
N THR A 329 -9.79 14.87 -9.92
CA THR A 329 -11.04 15.41 -9.35
C THR A 329 -12.18 14.39 -9.41
N LYS A 330 -12.31 13.66 -10.51
CA LYS A 330 -13.32 12.61 -10.64
C LYS A 330 -13.10 11.45 -9.67
N LEU A 331 -11.84 11.02 -9.53
CA LEU A 331 -11.45 9.94 -8.61
C LEU A 331 -11.76 10.33 -7.17
N MET A 332 -11.37 11.54 -6.75
CA MET A 332 -11.65 12.06 -5.40
C MET A 332 -13.16 12.11 -5.12
N ALA A 333 -13.95 12.69 -6.03
CA ALA A 333 -15.40 12.77 -5.87
C ALA A 333 -16.06 11.38 -5.78
N ALA A 334 -15.55 10.39 -6.52
CA ALA A 334 -16.04 9.02 -6.44
C ALA A 334 -15.67 8.33 -5.11
N ALA A 335 -14.45 8.57 -4.62
CA ALA A 335 -13.99 8.05 -3.34
C ALA A 335 -14.78 8.66 -2.15
N GLU A 336 -15.01 9.98 -2.16
CA GLU A 336 -15.84 10.67 -1.16
C GLU A 336 -17.28 10.14 -1.14
N LYS A 337 -17.89 9.96 -2.32
CA LYS A 337 -19.22 9.37 -2.43
C LYS A 337 -19.29 7.96 -1.84
N THR A 338 -18.20 7.20 -1.90
CA THR A 338 -18.12 5.86 -1.29
C THR A 338 -18.21 5.93 0.23
N LEU A 339 -17.69 6.99 0.85
CA LEU A 339 -17.75 7.22 2.30
C LEU A 339 -19.16 7.60 2.77
N GLU A 340 -19.90 8.37 1.97
CA GLU A 340 -21.28 8.75 2.30
C GLU A 340 -22.27 7.58 2.26
N ARG A 341 -21.97 6.57 1.43
CA ARG A 341 -22.86 5.41 1.22
C ARG A 341 -22.05 4.12 1.14
N PRO A 342 -21.58 3.61 2.30
CA PRO A 342 -20.89 2.33 2.34
C PRO A 342 -21.83 1.23 1.80
N GLY A 343 -21.55 0.75 0.57
CA GLY A 343 -22.27 -0.37 -0.07
C GLY A 343 -23.05 -0.06 -1.36
N GLN A 344 -23.10 1.17 -1.87
CA GLN A 344 -23.88 1.49 -3.11
C GLN A 344 -23.06 1.61 -4.41
N VAL A 345 -21.72 1.60 -4.35
CA VAL A 345 -20.87 1.84 -5.54
C VAL A 345 -20.79 0.62 -6.47
N THR A 346 -21.18 -0.57 -5.99
CA THR A 346 -21.25 -1.82 -6.78
C THR A 346 -22.25 -1.75 -7.94
N SER A 347 -23.24 -0.83 -7.91
CA SER A 347 -24.22 -0.68 -9.00
C SER A 347 -23.63 -0.10 -10.30
N ALA A 348 -22.39 0.40 -10.27
CA ALA A 348 -21.71 0.97 -11.44
C ALA A 348 -20.60 0.05 -11.99
N ILE A 349 -20.58 -1.22 -11.58
CA ILE A 349 -19.78 -2.22 -12.28
C ILE A 349 -20.41 -2.35 -13.68
N GLY A 350 -19.73 -1.76 -14.67
CA GLY A 350 -20.15 -1.87 -16.06
C GLY A 350 -20.33 -3.34 -16.37
N LYS A 351 -21.55 -3.74 -16.77
CA LYS A 351 -21.87 -5.10 -17.18
C LYS A 351 -20.80 -5.54 -18.18
N HIS A 352 -19.85 -6.38 -17.75
CA HIS A 352 -18.95 -7.07 -18.67
C HIS A 352 -19.83 -8.08 -19.40
N ARG A 353 -20.45 -7.63 -20.49
CA ARG A 353 -21.35 -8.44 -21.32
C ARG A 353 -20.52 -9.32 -22.24
N ARG A 354 -19.71 -10.21 -21.66
CA ARG A 354 -19.19 -11.46 -22.25
C ARG A 354 -18.35 -12.13 -21.15
N SER A 355 -18.64 -13.41 -20.88
CA SER A 355 -17.80 -14.25 -20.01
C SER A 355 -16.36 -14.19 -20.51
N ALA A 356 -15.38 -14.06 -19.61
CA ALA A 356 -13.95 -14.05 -19.97
C ALA A 356 -13.56 -15.28 -20.83
N ARG A 357 -14.34 -16.36 -20.71
CA ARG A 357 -14.24 -17.58 -21.52
C ARG A 357 -14.54 -17.35 -23.01
N ALA A 358 -15.40 -16.41 -23.38
CA ALA A 358 -15.70 -16.10 -24.78
C ALA A 358 -14.53 -15.43 -25.50
N THR A 359 -13.56 -14.87 -24.77
CA THR A 359 -12.39 -14.19 -25.36
C THR A 359 -11.16 -15.11 -25.45
N ILE A 360 -11.10 -16.17 -24.64
CA ILE A 360 -9.92 -17.06 -24.54
C ILE A 360 -10.04 -18.31 -25.43
N VAL A 361 -11.26 -18.75 -25.79
CA VAL A 361 -11.46 -20.08 -26.41
C VAL A 361 -11.56 -20.08 -27.94
N ASP A 362 -11.64 -18.93 -28.61
CA ASP A 362 -11.81 -18.88 -30.08
C ASP A 362 -10.50 -18.70 -30.88
N ALA A 363 -9.33 -18.80 -30.24
CA ALA A 363 -8.02 -18.76 -30.90
C ALA A 363 -7.36 -20.15 -30.87
N ASP A 364 -7.98 -21.14 -31.52
CA ASP A 364 -7.32 -22.29 -32.18
C ASP A 364 -8.38 -23.32 -32.59
N SER A 365 -8.97 -23.12 -33.76
CA SER A 365 -9.63 -24.16 -34.55
C SER A 365 -9.70 -23.68 -36.00
N ASP A 366 -8.57 -23.76 -36.70
CA ASP A 366 -8.52 -24.01 -38.16
C ASP A 366 -7.14 -24.51 -38.59
#